data_AF-A0A8D1PJW1-F1
#
_entry.id   AF-A0A8D1PJW1-F1
#
_cell.length_a   1.000
_cell.length_b   1.000
_cell.length_c   1.000
_cell.angle_alpha   90.00
_cell.angle_beta   90.00
_cell.angle_gamma   90.00
#
_symmetry.space_group_name_H-M   'P 1'
#
loop_
_entity.id
_entity.type
_entity.pdbx_description
1 polymer ?
#
loop_
_entity_poly.entity_id
_entity_poly.type
_entity_poly.pdbx_seq_one_letter_code
_entity_poly.pdbx_strand_id
1 'polypeptide(L)'
;MYSFKISSHVSFPLEGLDLRPFLAKECTSQITTYDLLSVICHHGTAGSGHYIAYCQNVINGQWYEFDDQYVTEVHETLVQNAEAYVLFYRKSSEEAVRERQQVVSLAAMREPSLLRFYVSREWLNKFNTFAEPGPITNHTFLCSHGGIPPNKYHYIDDLVVILPQNVWEHLYNRFGGGPAVNHLYVCSICQVEIEALAKRRRIEIDTFIKLNKAFQAEESPSVIYCISMQWFREWEAFVKGKDNGESSRGRTRGDLGLPVRGASPLPAGPGSGCSSLLPSPFPGDSVAQITAFS
;
A
#
# COMPACT_ATOMS: atom_id res chain seq x y z
N MET A 1 33.62 4.22 -17.10
CA MET A 1 32.67 3.33 -17.80
C MET A 1 31.97 4.18 -18.84
N TYR A 2 32.20 3.95 -20.14
CA TYR A 2 31.55 4.73 -21.19
C TYR A 2 30.13 4.19 -21.40
N SER A 3 29.13 5.06 -21.29
CA SER A 3 27.74 4.74 -21.59
C SER A 3 27.43 5.16 -23.03
N PHE A 4 26.76 4.30 -23.80
CA PHE A 4 26.40 4.57 -25.19
C PHE A 4 24.89 4.34 -25.39
N LYS A 5 24.22 5.27 -26.08
CA LYS A 5 22.80 5.15 -26.46
C LYS A 5 22.72 4.37 -27.78
N ILE A 6 21.87 3.34 -27.83
CA ILE A 6 21.53 2.66 -29.08
C ILE A 6 20.45 3.48 -29.78
N SER A 7 20.73 3.96 -30.99
CA SER A 7 19.82 4.80 -31.79
C SER A 7 19.01 4.00 -32.82
N SER A 8 18.99 2.68 -32.73
CA SER A 8 18.21 1.83 -33.61
C SER A 8 16.72 2.12 -33.45
N HIS A 9 16.03 2.37 -34.57
CA HIS A 9 14.59 2.58 -34.55
C HIS A 9 13.86 1.27 -34.19
N VAL A 10 12.92 1.37 -33.25
CA VAL A 10 12.02 0.28 -32.87
C VAL A 10 10.64 0.65 -33.37
N SER A 11 10.07 -0.18 -34.25
CA SER A 11 8.68 -0.03 -34.67
C SER A 11 7.75 -0.61 -33.61
N PHE A 12 6.71 0.13 -33.25
CA PHE A 12 5.72 -0.28 -32.26
C PHE A 12 4.32 0.12 -32.72
N PRO A 13 3.29 -0.72 -32.52
CA PRO A 13 1.91 -0.40 -32.90
C PRO A 13 1.26 0.52 -31.86
N LEU A 14 0.45 1.49 -32.30
CA LEU A 14 -0.34 2.33 -31.38
C LEU A 14 -1.50 1.56 -30.75
N GLU A 15 -2.10 0.63 -31.49
CA GLU A 15 -3.24 -0.17 -31.06
C GLU A 15 -3.03 -1.62 -31.45
N GLY A 16 -3.64 -2.54 -30.71
CA GLY A 16 -3.68 -3.94 -31.15
C GLY A 16 -2.37 -4.71 -30.99
N LEU A 17 -1.47 -4.32 -30.08
CA LEU A 17 -0.26 -5.09 -29.78
C LEU A 17 -0.65 -6.43 -29.16
N ASP A 18 -0.56 -7.52 -29.93
CA ASP A 18 -0.85 -8.87 -29.44
C ASP A 18 0.40 -9.51 -28.82
N LEU A 19 0.37 -9.66 -27.49
CA LEU A 19 1.43 -10.33 -26.74
C LEU A 19 1.18 -11.82 -26.55
N ARG A 20 0.06 -12.37 -27.05
CA ARG A 20 -0.27 -13.80 -26.93
C ARG A 20 0.87 -14.75 -27.33
N PRO A 21 1.63 -14.52 -28.42
CA PRO A 21 2.72 -15.43 -28.82
C PRO A 21 3.85 -15.55 -27.79
N PHE A 22 3.97 -14.60 -26.86
CA PHE A 22 5.04 -14.53 -25.87
C PHE A 22 4.62 -15.00 -24.47
N LEU A 23 3.35 -15.40 -24.29
CA LEU A 23 2.86 -15.87 -23.01
C LEU A 23 3.31 -17.30 -22.71
N ALA A 24 3.61 -17.56 -21.44
CA ALA A 24 3.80 -18.92 -20.95
C ALA A 24 2.52 -19.75 -21.16
N LYS A 25 2.67 -21.07 -21.37
CA LYS A 25 1.54 -21.98 -21.65
C LYS A 25 0.54 -22.04 -20.50
N GLU A 26 1.01 -21.77 -19.29
CA GLU A 26 0.24 -21.78 -18.05
C GLU A 26 -0.48 -20.44 -17.81
N CYS A 27 -0.29 -19.44 -18.67
CA CYS A 27 -0.94 -18.14 -18.52
C CYS A 27 -2.45 -18.27 -18.75
N THR A 28 -3.24 -17.84 -17.76
CA THR A 28 -4.71 -17.88 -17.79
C THR A 28 -5.34 -16.59 -18.34
N SER A 29 -4.52 -15.57 -18.63
CA SER A 29 -4.98 -14.26 -19.11
C SER A 29 -5.64 -14.40 -20.48
N GLN A 30 -6.93 -14.07 -20.57
CA GLN A 30 -7.67 -14.10 -21.83
C GLN A 30 -7.38 -12.86 -22.69
N ILE A 31 -7.11 -11.73 -22.02
CA ILE A 31 -6.82 -10.45 -22.66
C ILE A 31 -5.31 -10.33 -22.87
N THR A 32 -4.91 -10.30 -24.13
CA THR A 32 -3.51 -10.31 -24.57
C THR A 32 -3.16 -9.15 -25.50
N THR A 33 -4.17 -8.37 -25.88
CA THR A 33 -4.04 -7.21 -26.77
C THR A 33 -3.84 -5.95 -25.94
N TYR A 34 -2.98 -5.05 -26.42
CA TYR A 34 -2.65 -3.82 -25.74
C TYR A 34 -2.68 -2.62 -26.68
N ASP A 35 -3.11 -1.48 -26.16
CA ASP A 35 -3.08 -0.19 -26.84
C ASP A 35 -2.12 0.75 -26.11
N LEU A 36 -1.37 1.53 -26.88
CA LEU A 36 -0.37 2.46 -26.40
C LEU A 36 -1.07 3.66 -25.75
N LEU A 37 -0.63 4.00 -24.55
CA LEU A 37 -1.08 5.18 -23.82
C LEU A 37 -0.12 6.34 -23.96
N SER A 38 1.18 6.05 -23.85
CA SER A 38 2.21 7.07 -23.91
C SER A 38 3.57 6.52 -24.33
N VAL A 39 4.38 7.42 -24.89
CA VAL A 39 5.77 7.20 -25.29
C VAL A 39 6.62 8.22 -24.58
N ILE A 40 7.65 7.78 -23.86
CA ILE A 40 8.72 8.66 -23.39
C ILE A 40 9.86 8.56 -24.39
N CYS A 41 10.27 9.71 -24.91
CA CYS A 41 11.42 9.83 -25.80
C CYS A 41 12.58 10.46 -25.05
N HIS A 42 13.79 10.07 -25.44
CA HIS A 42 15.01 10.65 -24.94
C HIS A 42 15.85 11.12 -26.11
N HIS A 43 16.05 12.42 -26.26
CA HIS A 43 16.90 13.02 -27.28
C HIS A 43 18.30 13.26 -26.73
N GLY A 44 19.33 13.03 -27.53
CA GLY A 44 20.72 13.21 -27.12
C GLY A 44 21.47 11.91 -26.80
N THR A 45 22.50 12.02 -25.98
CA THR A 45 23.47 10.96 -25.71
C THR A 45 23.25 10.33 -24.33
N ALA A 46 23.92 9.21 -24.04
CA ALA A 46 23.80 8.59 -22.72
C ALA A 46 24.37 9.44 -21.56
N GLY A 47 25.15 10.49 -21.83
CA GLY A 47 25.72 11.38 -20.81
C GLY A 47 24.96 12.70 -20.63
N SER A 48 24.12 13.08 -21.60
CA SER A 48 23.32 14.30 -21.58
C SER A 48 22.26 14.21 -22.66
N GLY A 49 21.04 14.63 -22.32
CA GLY A 49 19.90 14.61 -23.22
C GLY A 49 18.69 15.31 -22.64
N HIS A 50 17.59 15.22 -23.38
CA HIS A 50 16.31 15.85 -23.08
C HIS A 50 15.19 14.83 -23.17
N TYR A 51 14.24 14.88 -22.25
CA TYR A 51 13.11 13.97 -22.22
C TYR A 51 11.84 14.70 -22.61
N ILE A 52 11.08 14.08 -23.52
CA ILE A 52 9.72 14.52 -23.87
C ILE A 52 8.78 13.32 -23.76
N ALA A 53 7.48 13.58 -23.68
CA ALA A 53 6.48 12.54 -23.66
C ALA A 53 5.37 12.79 -24.69
N TYR A 54 4.99 11.76 -25.43
CA TYR A 54 3.75 11.74 -26.17
C TYR A 54 2.71 10.98 -25.37
N CYS A 55 1.55 11.59 -25.09
CA CYS A 55 0.48 10.95 -24.34
C CYS A 55 -0.85 11.10 -25.09
N GLN A 56 -1.62 10.02 -25.15
CA GLN A 56 -2.99 10.08 -25.64
C GLN A 56 -3.92 10.63 -24.55
N ASN A 57 -4.71 11.63 -24.90
CA ASN A 57 -5.75 12.15 -24.01
C ASN A 57 -6.98 11.23 -24.08
N VAL A 58 -7.34 10.64 -22.95
CA VAL A 58 -8.46 9.68 -22.84
C VAL A 58 -9.85 10.30 -23.08
N ILE A 59 -9.97 11.63 -23.02
CA ILE A 59 -11.25 12.33 -23.16
C ILE A 59 -11.62 12.52 -24.64
N ASN A 60 -10.65 12.90 -25.47
CA ASN A 60 -10.87 13.21 -26.90
C ASN A 60 -10.16 12.23 -27.85
N GLY A 61 -9.31 11.33 -27.35
CA GLY A 61 -8.57 10.36 -28.14
C GLY A 61 -7.35 10.91 -28.89
N GLN A 62 -7.04 12.21 -28.75
CA GLN A 62 -5.95 12.87 -29.48
C GLN A 62 -4.60 12.71 -28.78
N TRP A 63 -3.52 12.78 -29.55
CA TRP A 63 -2.15 12.72 -29.04
C TRP A 63 -1.59 14.10 -28.78
N TYR A 64 -0.84 14.23 -27.69
CA TYR A 64 -0.16 15.46 -27.32
C TYR A 64 1.30 15.19 -26.99
N GLU A 65 2.17 16.05 -27.48
CA GLU A 65 3.55 16.18 -27.05
C GLU A 65 3.61 17.07 -25.80
N PHE A 66 4.30 16.58 -24.78
CA PHE A 66 4.63 17.29 -23.55
C PHE A 66 6.14 17.50 -23.53
N ASP A 67 6.55 18.74 -23.76
CA ASP A 67 7.94 19.20 -23.73
C ASP A 67 8.07 20.30 -22.66
N ASP A 68 8.44 19.89 -21.44
CA ASP A 68 8.48 20.72 -20.23
C ASP A 68 7.21 21.55 -20.01
N GLN A 69 7.26 22.84 -20.35
CA GLN A 69 6.16 23.79 -20.17
C GLN A 69 5.24 23.89 -21.40
N TYR A 70 5.57 23.20 -22.49
CA TYR A 70 4.83 23.25 -23.74
C TYR A 70 4.03 21.97 -23.95
N VAL A 71 2.76 22.14 -24.34
CA VAL A 71 1.85 21.05 -24.67
C VAL A 71 1.29 21.31 -26.06
N THR A 72 1.55 20.40 -26.99
CA THR A 72 1.20 20.56 -28.41
C THR A 72 0.44 19.34 -28.90
N GLU A 73 -0.70 19.53 -29.56
CA GLU A 73 -1.41 18.44 -30.23
C GLU A 73 -0.58 17.93 -31.41
N VAL A 74 -0.44 16.62 -31.54
CA VAL A 74 0.35 15.98 -32.60
C VAL A 74 -0.43 14.86 -33.27
N HIS A 75 -0.07 14.58 -34.52
CA HIS A 75 -0.65 13.46 -35.27
C HIS A 75 -0.03 12.12 -34.87
N GLU A 76 -0.81 11.05 -34.92
CA GLU A 76 -0.39 9.68 -34.58
C GLU A 76 0.86 9.21 -35.34
N THR A 77 1.03 9.63 -36.58
CA THR A 77 2.21 9.30 -37.40
C THR A 77 3.50 9.85 -36.81
N LEU A 78 3.45 10.98 -36.09
CA LEU A 78 4.62 11.53 -35.42
C LEU A 78 5.00 10.64 -34.22
N VAL A 79 4.00 10.18 -33.46
CA VAL A 79 4.19 9.27 -32.32
C VAL A 79 4.77 7.93 -32.77
N GLN A 80 4.27 7.34 -33.85
CA GLN A 80 4.76 6.06 -34.40
C GLN A 80 6.24 6.09 -34.83
N ASN A 81 6.73 7.27 -35.22
CA ASN A 81 8.09 7.47 -35.70
C ASN A 81 9.03 8.02 -34.63
N ALA A 82 8.58 8.14 -33.39
CA ALA A 82 9.34 8.75 -32.31
C ALA A 82 10.57 7.90 -31.90
N GLU A 83 11.62 8.56 -31.38
CA GLU A 83 12.75 7.89 -30.74
C GLU A 83 12.34 7.35 -29.35
N ALA A 84 11.47 6.34 -29.36
CA ALA A 84 10.90 5.76 -28.15
C ALA A 84 11.99 5.15 -27.25
N TYR A 85 11.94 5.53 -25.98
CA TYR A 85 12.77 4.96 -24.92
C TYR A 85 11.94 4.11 -23.96
N VAL A 86 10.77 4.61 -23.54
CA VAL A 86 9.83 3.85 -22.71
C VAL A 86 8.43 3.92 -23.32
N LEU A 87 7.77 2.77 -23.43
CA LEU A 87 6.41 2.65 -23.96
C LEU A 87 5.48 2.21 -22.84
N PHE A 88 4.36 2.91 -22.67
CA PHE A 88 3.31 2.52 -21.74
C PHE A 88 2.11 2.00 -22.51
N TYR A 89 1.79 0.74 -22.28
CA TYR A 89 0.65 0.06 -22.88
C TYR A 89 -0.41 -0.26 -21.83
N ARG A 90 -1.68 -0.18 -22.20
CA ARG A 90 -2.79 -0.73 -21.41
C ARG A 90 -3.38 -1.95 -22.10
N LYS A 91 -3.88 -2.90 -21.31
CA LYS A 91 -4.71 -4.00 -21.85
C LYS A 91 -5.94 -3.41 -22.54
N SER A 92 -6.22 -3.90 -23.74
CA SER A 92 -7.39 -3.55 -24.53
C SER A 92 -8.41 -4.67 -24.50
N SER A 93 -9.67 -4.33 -24.22
CA SER A 93 -10.78 -5.28 -24.18
C SER A 93 -12.08 -4.58 -24.53
N GLU A 94 -12.67 -4.97 -25.66
CA GLU A 94 -14.00 -4.48 -26.05
C GLU A 94 -15.07 -4.85 -25.03
N GLU A 95 -14.93 -6.00 -24.37
CA GLU A 95 -15.86 -6.43 -23.32
C GLU A 95 -15.81 -5.44 -22.17
N ALA A 96 -14.61 -5.04 -21.72
CA ALA A 96 -14.48 -4.05 -20.66
C ALA A 96 -15.06 -2.68 -21.06
N VAL A 97 -14.95 -2.29 -22.34
CA VAL A 97 -15.58 -1.06 -22.86
C VAL A 97 -17.10 -1.17 -22.81
N ARG A 98 -17.68 -2.29 -23.27
CA ARG A 98 -19.13 -2.55 -23.23
C ARG A 98 -19.66 -2.55 -21.79
N GLU A 99 -18.94 -3.17 -20.85
CA GLU A 99 -19.32 -3.18 -19.43
C GLU A 99 -19.38 -1.76 -18.85
N ARG A 100 -18.40 -0.90 -19.17
CA ARG A 100 -18.42 0.51 -18.74
C ARG A 100 -19.62 1.27 -19.33
N GLN A 101 -19.91 1.09 -20.61
CA GLN A 101 -21.07 1.71 -21.26
C GLN A 101 -22.40 1.25 -20.66
N GLN A 102 -22.50 -0.05 -20.32
CA GLN A 102 -23.67 -0.61 -19.66
C GLN A 102 -23.89 0.02 -18.28
N VAL A 103 -22.83 0.16 -17.48
CA VAL A 103 -22.90 0.81 -16.15
C VAL A 103 -23.33 2.27 -16.25
N VAL A 104 -22.79 3.03 -17.21
CA VAL A 104 -23.22 4.42 -17.46
C VAL A 104 -24.70 4.49 -17.85
N SER A 105 -25.15 3.57 -18.70
CA SER A 105 -26.56 3.50 -19.13
C SER A 105 -27.49 3.17 -17.97
N LEU A 106 -27.14 2.19 -17.13
CA LEU A 106 -27.90 1.82 -15.93
C LEU A 106 -27.96 2.97 -14.92
N ALA A 107 -26.85 3.68 -14.71
CA ALA A 107 -26.80 4.84 -13.82
C ALA A 107 -27.71 5.99 -14.31
N ALA A 108 -27.90 6.11 -15.63
CA ALA A 108 -28.75 7.14 -16.22
C ALA A 108 -30.26 6.88 -16.07
N MET A 109 -30.69 5.65 -15.77
CA MET A 109 -32.12 5.28 -15.68
C MET A 109 -32.86 5.93 -14.50
N ARG A 110 -32.13 6.57 -13.55
CA ARG A 110 -32.68 7.30 -12.39
C ARG A 110 -33.79 6.55 -11.65
N GLU A 111 -33.66 5.24 -11.49
CA GLU A 111 -34.60 4.47 -10.70
C GLU A 111 -34.49 4.86 -9.21
N PRO A 112 -35.61 5.11 -8.52
CA PRO A 112 -35.60 5.38 -7.10
C PRO A 112 -35.17 4.11 -6.34
N SER A 113 -33.96 4.14 -5.76
CA SER A 113 -33.45 3.04 -4.95
C SER A 113 -33.78 3.23 -3.48
N LEU A 114 -34.38 2.21 -2.85
CA LEU A 114 -34.65 2.20 -1.40
C LEU A 114 -33.37 2.04 -0.59
N LEU A 115 -32.36 1.43 -1.21
CA LEU A 115 -31.03 1.23 -0.63
C LEU A 115 -30.00 2.02 -1.42
N ARG A 116 -28.94 2.40 -0.72
CA ARG A 116 -27.72 2.98 -1.27
C ARG A 116 -26.60 1.97 -1.08
N PHE A 117 -25.77 1.76 -2.10
CA PHE A 117 -24.61 0.88 -1.99
C PHE A 117 -23.33 1.71 -2.05
N TYR A 118 -22.39 1.44 -1.15
CA TYR A 118 -21.10 2.10 -1.09
C TYR A 118 -20.01 1.17 -1.63
N VAL A 119 -19.19 1.69 -2.53
CA VAL A 119 -18.06 0.98 -3.13
C VAL A 119 -16.80 1.82 -3.01
N SER A 120 -15.65 1.14 -2.90
CA SER A 120 -14.34 1.79 -2.90
C SER A 120 -14.14 2.61 -4.18
N ARG A 121 -13.78 3.89 -4.03
CA ARG A 121 -13.37 4.76 -5.13
C ARG A 121 -12.18 4.18 -5.89
N GLU A 122 -11.24 3.56 -5.18
CA GLU A 122 -10.10 2.90 -5.80
C GLU A 122 -10.53 1.76 -6.73
N TRP A 123 -11.49 0.93 -6.27
CA TRP A 123 -12.00 -0.15 -7.11
C TRP A 123 -12.76 0.39 -8.32
N LEU A 124 -13.56 1.45 -8.13
CA LEU A 124 -14.26 2.08 -9.25
C LEU A 124 -13.27 2.69 -10.26
N ASN A 125 -12.17 3.28 -9.80
CA ASN A 125 -11.10 3.76 -10.67
C ASN A 125 -10.49 2.61 -11.46
N LYS A 126 -10.18 1.49 -10.80
CA LYS A 126 -9.73 0.26 -11.49
C LYS A 126 -10.73 -0.21 -12.53
N PHE A 127 -12.03 -0.23 -12.22
CA PHE A 127 -13.08 -0.58 -13.20
C PHE A 127 -13.08 0.35 -14.42
N ASN A 128 -12.88 1.65 -14.19
CA ASN A 128 -12.87 2.65 -15.26
C ASN A 128 -11.61 2.57 -16.14
N THR A 129 -10.47 2.11 -15.60
CA THR A 129 -9.19 2.14 -16.31
C THR A 129 -8.65 0.79 -16.76
N PHE A 130 -8.93 -0.28 -16.02
CA PHE A 130 -8.34 -1.60 -16.25
C PHE A 130 -9.28 -2.47 -17.09
N ALA A 131 -8.70 -3.33 -17.92
CA ALA A 131 -9.47 -4.36 -18.62
C ALA A 131 -9.97 -5.46 -17.67
N GLU A 132 -9.26 -5.67 -16.55
CA GLU A 132 -9.55 -6.68 -15.54
C GLU A 132 -9.44 -6.04 -14.14
N PRO A 133 -10.49 -5.37 -13.65
CA PRO A 133 -10.45 -4.68 -12.35
C PRO A 133 -10.42 -5.62 -11.14
N GLY A 134 -10.74 -6.90 -11.37
CA GLY A 134 -10.86 -7.91 -10.33
C GLY A 134 -12.15 -7.77 -9.49
N PRO A 135 -12.32 -8.62 -8.47
CA PRO A 135 -13.50 -8.60 -7.60
C PRO A 135 -13.66 -7.26 -6.88
N ILE A 136 -14.91 -6.89 -6.56
CA ILE A 136 -15.18 -5.68 -5.77
C ILE A 136 -14.53 -5.84 -4.40
N THR A 137 -13.73 -4.84 -4.00
CA THR A 137 -13.12 -4.82 -2.67
C THR A 137 -13.31 -3.48 -1.98
N ASN A 138 -13.67 -3.54 -0.69
CA ASN A 138 -13.98 -2.37 0.14
C ASN A 138 -12.96 -2.15 1.28
N HIS A 139 -11.82 -2.83 1.22
CA HIS A 139 -10.75 -2.80 2.23
C HIS A 139 -10.06 -1.42 2.37
N THR A 140 -10.20 -0.56 1.37
CA THR A 140 -9.68 0.81 1.41
C THR A 140 -10.35 1.64 2.48
N PHE A 141 -11.62 1.36 2.81
CA PHE A 141 -12.39 2.09 3.80
C PHE A 141 -13.00 1.22 4.91
N LEU A 142 -13.01 -0.10 4.76
CA LEU A 142 -13.42 -1.04 5.81
C LEU A 142 -12.22 -1.71 6.47
N CYS A 143 -12.31 -1.91 7.79
CA CYS A 143 -11.45 -2.87 8.49
C CYS A 143 -11.97 -4.30 8.36
N SER A 144 -11.19 -5.27 8.86
CA SER A 144 -11.58 -6.68 8.92
C SER A 144 -12.84 -6.95 9.75
N HIS A 145 -13.25 -6.02 10.62
CA HIS A 145 -14.49 -6.12 11.40
C HIS A 145 -15.73 -5.65 10.63
N GLY A 146 -15.57 -5.12 9.41
CA GLY A 146 -16.68 -4.66 8.56
C GLY A 146 -17.16 -3.23 8.81
N GLY A 147 -16.51 -2.48 9.71
CA GLY A 147 -16.78 -1.06 9.96
C GLY A 147 -15.65 -0.16 9.45
N ILE A 148 -15.86 1.15 9.52
CA ILE A 148 -14.85 2.15 9.14
C ILE A 148 -13.81 2.26 10.25
N PRO A 149 -12.50 2.12 9.97
CA PRO A 149 -11.46 2.43 10.95
C PRO A 149 -11.63 3.87 11.47
N PRO A 150 -11.58 4.13 12.80
CA PRO A 150 -11.83 5.47 13.34
C PRO A 150 -10.94 6.57 12.74
N ASN A 151 -9.68 6.25 12.44
CA ASN A 151 -8.74 7.17 11.81
C ASN A 151 -9.10 7.54 10.36
N LYS A 152 -9.96 6.77 9.68
CA LYS A 152 -10.42 7.04 8.30
C LYS A 152 -11.76 7.77 8.24
N TYR A 153 -12.50 7.80 9.33
CA TYR A 153 -13.89 8.27 9.34
C TYR A 153 -14.04 9.72 8.86
N HIS A 154 -13.09 10.59 9.20
CA HIS A 154 -13.14 12.02 8.87
C HIS A 154 -13.01 12.34 7.38
N TYR A 155 -12.52 11.40 6.56
CA TYR A 155 -12.34 11.57 5.11
C TYR A 155 -12.97 10.42 4.32
N ILE A 156 -14.00 9.78 4.89
CA ILE A 156 -14.65 8.62 4.27
C ILE A 156 -15.23 8.92 2.89
N ASP A 157 -15.75 10.13 2.67
CA ASP A 157 -16.35 10.56 1.40
C ASP A 157 -15.35 10.58 0.24
N ASP A 158 -14.05 10.77 0.54
CA ASP A 158 -12.98 10.68 -0.46
C ASP A 158 -12.70 9.23 -0.85
N LEU A 159 -13.02 8.27 0.01
CA LEU A 159 -12.73 6.85 -0.20
C LEU A 159 -13.89 6.08 -0.84
N VAL A 160 -15.12 6.57 -0.73
CA VAL A 160 -16.32 5.85 -1.18
C VAL A 160 -17.02 6.52 -2.36
N VAL A 161 -17.76 5.72 -3.12
CA VAL A 161 -18.71 6.15 -4.14
C VAL A 161 -20.05 5.48 -3.89
N ILE A 162 -21.13 6.26 -3.99
CA ILE A 162 -22.50 5.77 -3.84
C ILE A 162 -23.00 5.30 -5.20
N LEU A 163 -23.48 4.06 -5.26
CA LEU A 163 -24.05 3.47 -6.47
C LEU A 163 -25.57 3.24 -6.29
N PRO A 164 -26.37 3.50 -7.35
CA PRO A 164 -27.74 3.01 -7.45
C PRO A 164 -27.80 1.48 -7.33
N GLN A 165 -28.93 0.96 -6.87
CA GLN A 165 -29.13 -0.48 -6.64
C GLN A 165 -28.93 -1.32 -7.91
N ASN A 166 -29.53 -0.92 -9.04
CA ASN A 166 -29.40 -1.62 -10.32
C ASN A 166 -27.93 -1.69 -10.80
N VAL A 167 -27.16 -0.61 -10.62
CA VAL A 167 -25.73 -0.56 -10.95
C VAL A 167 -24.93 -1.49 -10.04
N TRP A 168 -25.20 -1.45 -8.73
CA TRP A 168 -24.57 -2.35 -7.77
C TRP A 168 -24.82 -3.82 -8.10
N GLU A 169 -26.08 -4.19 -8.34
CA GLU A 169 -26.46 -5.58 -8.67
C GLU A 169 -25.77 -6.06 -9.94
N HIS A 170 -25.72 -5.24 -10.99
CA HIS A 170 -24.99 -5.55 -12.22
C HIS A 170 -23.50 -5.81 -11.95
N LEU A 171 -22.84 -4.86 -11.27
CA LEU A 171 -21.41 -4.98 -10.96
C LEU A 171 -21.11 -6.18 -10.06
N TYR A 172 -21.92 -6.41 -9.04
CA TYR A 172 -21.75 -7.52 -8.11
C TYR A 172 -21.97 -8.87 -8.81
N ASN A 173 -22.98 -9.00 -9.66
CA ASN A 173 -23.22 -10.22 -10.44
C ASN A 173 -22.07 -10.50 -11.43
N ARG A 174 -21.45 -9.45 -11.99
CA ARG A 174 -20.38 -9.59 -12.98
C ARG A 174 -19.00 -9.85 -12.38
N PHE A 175 -18.65 -9.17 -11.29
CA PHE A 175 -17.30 -9.16 -10.72
C PHE A 175 -17.22 -9.87 -9.36
N GLY A 176 -18.34 -10.06 -8.67
CA GLY A 176 -18.38 -10.62 -7.32
C GLY A 176 -17.57 -9.79 -6.33
N GLY A 177 -17.06 -10.46 -5.30
CA GLY A 177 -16.29 -9.83 -4.21
C GLY A 177 -17.18 -9.40 -3.06
N GLY A 178 -16.84 -8.29 -2.41
CA GLY A 178 -17.61 -7.73 -1.31
C GLY A 178 -16.77 -7.19 -0.15
N PRO A 179 -17.38 -6.99 1.02
CA PRO A 179 -18.81 -7.19 1.30
C PRO A 179 -19.70 -6.11 0.63
N ALA A 180 -20.99 -6.40 0.45
CA ALA A 180 -21.98 -5.39 0.12
C ALA A 180 -22.12 -4.41 1.29
N VAL A 181 -22.00 -3.10 1.01
CA VAL A 181 -22.05 -2.07 2.05
C VAL A 181 -23.23 -1.15 1.77
N ASN A 182 -24.25 -1.23 2.62
CA ASN A 182 -25.44 -0.37 2.52
C ASN A 182 -25.53 0.66 3.67
N HIS A 183 -24.66 0.54 4.67
CA HIS A 183 -24.58 1.44 5.80
C HIS A 183 -23.12 1.62 6.25
N LEU A 184 -22.77 2.85 6.61
CA LEU A 184 -21.44 3.23 7.06
C LEU A 184 -21.48 3.54 8.55
N TYR A 185 -20.61 2.88 9.31
CA TYR A 185 -20.49 3.07 10.76
C TYR A 185 -19.03 2.99 11.20
N VAL A 186 -18.68 3.76 12.24
CA VAL A 186 -17.36 3.67 12.86
C VAL A 186 -17.21 2.33 13.56
N CYS A 187 -16.10 1.65 13.32
CA CYS A 187 -15.82 0.36 13.95
C CYS A 187 -15.48 0.53 15.44
N SER A 188 -16.39 0.08 16.31
CA SER A 188 -16.20 0.10 17.76
C SER A 188 -15.05 -0.80 18.24
N ILE A 189 -14.83 -1.94 17.58
CA ILE A 189 -13.71 -2.84 17.91
C ILE A 189 -12.38 -2.13 17.68
N CYS A 190 -12.19 -1.51 16.50
CA CYS A 190 -10.99 -0.74 16.21
C CYS A 190 -10.84 0.47 17.14
N GLN A 191 -11.95 1.11 17.54
CA GLN A 191 -11.92 2.19 18.52
C GLN A 191 -11.34 1.71 19.86
N VAL A 192 -11.84 0.58 20.39
CA VAL A 192 -11.35 -0.02 21.64
C VAL A 192 -9.87 -0.41 21.52
N GLU A 193 -9.45 -0.98 20.38
CA GLU A 193 -8.05 -1.34 20.14
C GLU A 193 -7.13 -0.12 20.13
N ILE A 194 -7.52 0.96 19.47
CA ILE A 194 -6.77 2.22 19.43
C ILE A 194 -6.66 2.83 20.83
N GLU A 195 -7.76 2.86 21.59
CA GLU A 195 -7.77 3.38 22.96
C GLU A 195 -6.92 2.54 23.92
N ALA A 196 -6.99 1.21 23.81
CA ALA A 196 -6.17 0.29 24.57
C ALA A 196 -4.68 0.47 24.27
N LEU A 197 -4.33 0.63 22.99
CA LEU A 197 -2.97 0.91 22.55
C LEU A 197 -2.46 2.25 23.07
N ALA A 198 -3.27 3.31 22.97
CA ALA A 198 -2.92 4.62 23.51
C ALA A 198 -2.74 4.59 25.04
N LYS A 199 -3.61 3.86 25.76
CA LYS A 199 -3.48 3.63 27.20
C LYS A 199 -2.19 2.89 27.53
N ARG A 200 -1.84 1.84 26.79
CA ARG A 200 -0.59 1.09 26.97
C ARG A 200 0.63 1.98 26.78
N ARG A 201 0.69 2.76 25.69
CA ARG A 201 1.81 3.69 25.42
C ARG A 201 2.01 4.69 26.55
N ARG A 202 0.92 5.29 27.06
CA ARG A 202 0.96 6.20 28.22
C ARG A 202 1.49 5.51 29.49
N ILE A 203 0.96 4.33 29.83
CA ILE A 203 1.40 3.60 31.03
C ILE A 203 2.89 3.25 30.93
N GLU A 204 3.36 2.79 29.77
CA GLU A 204 4.76 2.41 29.59
C GLU A 204 5.71 3.61 29.71
N ILE A 205 5.40 4.76 29.07
CA ILE A 205 6.25 5.95 29.17
C ILE A 205 6.24 6.55 30.59
N ASP A 206 5.07 6.61 31.25
CA ASP A 206 4.96 7.13 32.62
C ASP A 206 5.75 6.25 33.61
N THR A 207 5.66 4.93 33.44
CA THR A 207 6.41 3.97 34.25
C THR A 207 7.91 4.15 34.04
N PHE A 208 8.36 4.29 32.78
CA PHE A 208 9.76 4.56 32.48
C PHE A 208 10.25 5.86 33.13
N ILE A 209 9.53 6.97 32.96
CA ILE A 209 9.89 8.27 33.55
C ILE A 209 10.01 8.14 35.08
N LYS A 210 9.06 7.48 35.73
CA LYS A 210 9.07 7.27 37.19
C LYS A 210 10.27 6.44 37.64
N LEU A 211 10.52 5.30 37.00
CA LEU A 211 11.62 4.40 37.35
C LEU A 211 12.98 5.05 37.07
N ASN A 212 13.12 5.73 35.93
CA ASN A 212 14.34 6.44 35.58
C ASN A 212 14.64 7.55 36.59
N LYS A 213 13.64 8.36 36.98
CA LYS A 213 13.82 9.38 38.02
C LYS A 213 14.25 8.80 39.37
N ALA A 214 13.67 7.66 39.78
CA ALA A 214 14.05 6.99 41.01
C ALA A 214 15.49 6.45 40.96
N PHE A 215 15.89 5.86 39.83
CA PHE A 215 17.24 5.38 39.61
C PHE A 215 18.28 6.51 39.63
N GLN A 216 17.99 7.65 38.97
CA GLN A 216 18.87 8.83 38.99
C GLN A 216 19.02 9.45 40.39
N ALA A 217 18.08 9.18 41.31
CA ALA A 217 18.14 9.66 42.70
C ALA A 217 18.91 8.71 43.63
N GLU A 218 19.28 7.51 43.18
CA GLU A 218 20.05 6.55 43.97
C GLU A 218 21.55 6.84 43.85
N GLU A 219 22.19 7.26 44.94
CA GLU A 219 23.60 7.69 44.93
C GLU A 219 24.59 6.54 44.63
N SER A 220 24.21 5.30 44.94
CA SER A 220 25.04 4.10 44.72
C SER A 220 24.18 2.87 44.39
N PRO A 221 23.70 2.74 43.13
CA PRO A 221 22.87 1.60 42.74
C PRO A 221 23.66 0.29 42.85
N SER A 222 23.09 -0.66 43.60
CA SER A 222 23.73 -1.95 43.89
C SER A 222 23.62 -2.98 42.74
N VAL A 223 22.74 -2.74 41.78
CA VAL A 223 22.45 -3.64 40.64
C VAL A 223 22.34 -2.82 39.36
N ILE A 224 23.00 -3.28 38.29
CA ILE A 224 22.95 -2.65 36.96
C ILE A 224 22.10 -3.51 36.04
N TYR A 225 21.11 -2.91 35.38
CA TYR A 225 20.31 -3.53 34.34
C TYR A 225 20.75 -2.99 32.97
N CYS A 226 21.01 -3.89 32.02
CA CYS A 226 21.37 -3.54 30.65
C CYS A 226 20.26 -3.98 29.69
N ILE A 227 19.90 -3.10 28.75
CA ILE A 227 18.99 -3.40 27.65
C ILE A 227 19.69 -3.07 26.33
N SER A 228 19.33 -3.77 25.26
CA SER A 228 19.84 -3.43 23.92
C SER A 228 19.38 -2.03 23.53
N MET A 229 20.30 -1.24 22.98
CA MET A 229 19.99 0.09 22.45
C MET A 229 19.04 0.01 21.25
N GLN A 230 19.11 -1.06 20.44
CA GLN A 230 18.15 -1.28 19.36
C GLN A 230 16.74 -1.46 19.93
N TRP A 231 16.58 -2.34 20.91
CA TRP A 231 15.29 -2.56 21.56
C TRP A 231 14.75 -1.27 22.18
N PHE A 232 15.61 -0.50 22.85
CA PHE A 232 15.21 0.77 23.46
C PHE A 232 14.71 1.78 22.42
N ARG A 233 15.38 1.89 21.27
CA ARG A 233 14.93 2.76 20.17
C ARG A 233 13.59 2.32 19.59
N GLU A 234 13.36 1.02 19.43
CA GLU A 234 12.08 0.48 18.98
C GLU A 234 10.96 0.78 20.00
N TRP A 235 11.23 0.54 21.28
CA TRP A 235 10.29 0.86 22.36
C TRP A 235 10.00 2.37 22.43
N GLU A 236 11.03 3.20 22.30
CA GLU A 236 10.90 4.66 22.28
C GLU A 236 10.04 5.11 21.09
N ALA A 237 10.25 4.54 19.90
CA ALA A 237 9.41 4.79 18.74
C ALA A 237 7.95 4.37 18.99
N PHE A 238 7.73 3.20 19.60
CA PHE A 238 6.39 2.71 19.96
C PHE A 238 5.64 3.63 20.92
N VAL A 239 6.25 4.03 22.05
CA VAL A 239 5.58 4.90 23.03
C VAL A 239 5.33 6.31 22.49
N LYS A 240 6.18 6.79 21.58
CA LYS A 240 6.00 8.05 20.84
C LYS A 240 5.02 7.93 19.67
N GLY A 241 4.49 6.75 19.38
CA GLY A 241 3.56 6.50 18.27
C GLY A 241 4.18 6.69 16.88
N LYS A 242 5.50 6.49 16.76
CA LYS A 242 6.27 6.54 15.51
C LYS A 242 6.52 5.14 14.93
N ASP A 243 5.86 4.12 15.46
CA ASP A 243 5.89 2.76 14.94
C ASP A 243 5.08 2.70 13.63
N ASN A 244 5.75 2.37 12.53
CA ASN A 244 5.07 2.02 11.28
C ASN A 244 4.17 0.80 11.57
N GLY A 245 2.86 0.95 11.35
CA GLY A 245 1.78 0.13 11.91
C GLY A 245 1.72 -1.36 11.57
N GLU A 246 2.81 -1.99 11.13
CA GLU A 246 2.88 -3.41 10.78
C GLU A 246 3.50 -4.30 11.88
N SER A 247 4.29 -3.76 12.81
CA SER A 247 4.96 -4.58 13.85
C SER A 247 4.19 -4.79 15.15
N SER A 248 3.00 -4.19 15.33
CA SER A 248 2.29 -4.22 16.62
C SER A 248 1.36 -5.42 16.83
N ARG A 249 1.17 -6.27 15.80
CA ARG A 249 0.26 -7.43 15.87
C ARG A 249 0.81 -8.69 16.54
N GLY A 250 2.04 -8.67 17.07
CA GLY A 250 2.62 -9.84 17.72
C GLY A 250 3.74 -9.50 18.67
N ARG A 251 3.43 -9.03 19.89
CA ARG A 251 4.35 -9.18 21.03
C ARG A 251 3.58 -9.74 22.22
N THR A 252 3.49 -11.06 22.25
CA THR A 252 3.20 -11.82 23.48
C THR A 252 4.34 -11.61 24.48
N ARG A 253 3.94 -11.53 25.74
CA ARG A 253 4.75 -11.46 26.96
C ARG A 253 5.81 -12.58 26.98
N GLY A 254 7.03 -12.30 26.54
CA GLY A 254 8.08 -13.31 26.46
C GLY A 254 9.39 -12.77 25.90
N ASP A 255 9.94 -11.73 26.52
CA ASP A 255 11.37 -11.43 26.38
C ASP A 255 11.83 -10.74 27.67
N LEU A 256 11.87 -11.53 28.74
CA LEU A 256 12.51 -11.15 29.99
C LEU A 256 13.98 -11.55 29.88
N GLY A 257 14.85 -10.56 30.09
CA GLY A 257 16.28 -10.64 29.87
C GLY A 257 16.99 -11.84 30.51
N LEU A 258 18.05 -12.26 29.83
CA LEU A 258 18.99 -13.25 30.33
C LEU A 258 19.83 -12.67 31.49
N PRO A 259 20.02 -13.40 32.59
CA PRO A 259 20.93 -12.98 33.65
C PRO A 259 22.39 -13.16 33.20
N VAL A 260 23.21 -12.12 33.38
CA VAL A 260 24.67 -12.23 33.31
C VAL A 260 25.18 -12.76 34.66
N ARG A 261 26.07 -13.75 34.61
CA ARG A 261 26.57 -14.56 35.74
C ARG A 261 26.93 -13.73 36.98
N GLY A 262 26.35 -14.08 38.13
CA GLY A 262 26.75 -13.55 39.43
C GLY A 262 25.73 -13.62 40.58
N ALA A 263 24.48 -14.06 40.35
CA ALA A 263 23.49 -14.16 41.43
C ALA A 263 22.65 -15.44 41.35
N SER A 264 22.40 -16.04 42.51
CA SER A 264 21.68 -17.31 42.70
C SER A 264 20.24 -17.27 42.14
N PRO A 265 19.71 -18.41 41.67
CA PRO A 265 18.38 -18.47 41.08
C PRO A 265 17.28 -18.41 42.15
N LEU A 266 16.18 -17.70 41.86
CA LEU A 266 14.90 -17.86 42.56
C LEU A 266 14.11 -19.04 41.95
N PRO A 267 13.29 -19.75 42.74
CA PRO A 267 12.67 -21.01 42.33
C PRO A 267 11.55 -20.80 41.32
N ALA A 268 11.50 -21.68 40.31
CA ALA A 268 10.42 -21.79 39.35
C ALA A 268 9.21 -22.52 39.96
N GLY A 269 8.01 -21.94 39.83
CA GLY A 269 6.74 -22.68 39.93
C GLY A 269 6.45 -23.44 38.62
N PRO A 270 5.68 -24.53 38.66
CA PRO A 270 5.62 -25.48 37.55
C PRO A 270 4.61 -25.07 36.47
N GLY A 271 4.93 -25.37 35.20
CA GLY A 271 3.92 -25.56 34.16
C GLY A 271 4.32 -25.13 32.75
N SER A 272 4.69 -26.11 31.92
CA SER A 272 4.66 -26.18 30.43
C SER A 272 5.39 -25.07 29.65
N GLY A 273 6.41 -25.30 28.81
CA GLY A 273 6.77 -26.48 28.02
C GLY A 273 6.63 -26.18 26.53
N CYS A 274 7.70 -25.78 25.85
CA CYS A 274 8.03 -26.23 24.49
C CYS A 274 9.36 -25.64 23.98
N SER A 275 10.12 -26.52 23.36
CA SER A 275 11.42 -26.33 22.75
C SER A 275 11.30 -25.79 21.33
N SER A 276 12.20 -24.89 20.94
CA SER A 276 12.82 -24.91 19.60
C SER A 276 14.02 -23.98 19.56
N LEU A 277 15.20 -24.61 19.43
CA LEU A 277 16.45 -24.02 18.96
C LEU A 277 16.25 -23.43 17.55
N LEU A 278 16.90 -22.31 17.25
CA LEU A 278 17.58 -21.98 15.97
C LEU A 278 18.24 -20.57 16.08
N PRO A 279 19.19 -20.21 15.18
CA PRO A 279 20.55 -19.85 15.55
C PRO A 279 20.79 -18.34 15.66
N SER A 280 21.89 -18.01 16.32
CA SER A 280 22.52 -16.69 16.33
C SER A 280 22.75 -16.15 14.92
N PRO A 281 22.78 -14.81 14.77
CA PRO A 281 24.00 -14.27 14.17
C PRO A 281 24.45 -12.89 14.70
N PHE A 282 25.76 -12.70 14.59
CA PHE A 282 26.58 -11.49 14.56
C PHE A 282 27.08 -10.82 15.87
N PRO A 283 28.41 -10.58 15.98
CA PRO A 283 29.04 -9.84 17.05
C PRO A 283 29.04 -8.35 16.72
N GLY A 284 28.49 -7.51 17.59
CA GLY A 284 28.51 -6.07 17.36
C GLY A 284 27.58 -5.23 18.23
N ASP A 285 26.94 -5.79 19.25
CA ASP A 285 26.03 -5.01 20.08
C ASP A 285 26.80 -4.24 21.15
N SER A 286 26.89 -2.94 20.91
CA SER A 286 27.25 -1.96 21.93
C SER A 286 26.18 -2.01 23.02
N VAL A 287 26.52 -2.60 24.17
CA VAL A 287 25.68 -2.57 25.37
C VAL A 287 25.68 -1.13 25.87
N ALA A 288 24.53 -0.48 25.80
CA ALA A 288 24.35 0.79 26.49
C ALA A 288 24.17 0.50 27.97
N GLN A 289 25.12 0.97 28.78
CA GLN A 289 24.83 1.31 30.17
C GLN A 289 23.70 2.35 30.11
N ILE A 290 22.63 2.19 30.88
CA ILE A 290 21.75 3.32 31.19
C ILE A 290 22.51 4.20 32.19
N THR A 291 23.63 4.77 31.75
CA THR A 291 24.09 6.06 32.23
C THR A 291 23.31 7.05 31.39
N ALA A 292 22.38 7.76 32.01
CA ALA A 292 21.64 8.82 31.36
C ALA A 292 22.65 9.79 30.73
N PHE A 293 22.65 9.85 29.40
CA PHE A 293 23.28 10.97 28.71
C PHE A 293 22.39 12.19 28.95
N SER A 294 23.03 13.23 29.50
CA SER A 294 22.55 14.61 29.59
C SER A 294 22.15 15.17 28.23
#